data_AF-A0A7X3VU67-F1
#
_entry.id   AF-A0A7X3VU67-F1
#
_cell.length_a   1.000
_cell.length_b   1.000
_cell.length_c   1.000
_cell.angle_alpha   90.00
_cell.angle_beta   90.00
_cell.angle_gamma   90.00
#
_symmetry.space_group_name_H-M   'P 1'
#
loop_
_entity.id
_entity.type
_entity.pdbx_description
1 polymer ?
#
loop_
_entity_poly.entity_id
_entity_poly.type
_entity_poly.pdbx_seq_one_letter_code
_entity_poly.pdbx_strand_id
1 'polypeptide(L)'
;MRSMLELFSLNSLNSDSPFKSFSSLSKETKSSSLIILILTLPNRCRYGMTTHLLLSECSLGILGLRLLLFSLSKLGCQHRYASTVARRGCLSAGVLQLTMIYNRDRDAIESWFSSTASNINHAIIMSTQRQPATNLNEHVLSQGLPYLDNLVHSKTVENYYLEFKTAAEQDYTGRRNLPNDDRKNYAKAISAFGNSEGGVIIWGIKTGSSDADYADAKEPIKGVSNFRSLLEGFTSTLTVPPHPEVSHEIIFETKKRDEGYIVTRIPKSYMRPFQVVHGKDHRYYIRAGSSSHPAPDTFLRTLFGREPRPDVFAAWGAMPTQEKDFVTRLEMRMLLHNRGEAVAEKVNGYVAIGGEEMSVGINPNCRNSFLYTKNTLTASKIGFVAKPDFLLGIEQEIHPLTVYIDLKKPVGPKGLWMKVLINANNQASYRSEQTTSRKTIEKALDEFSSKPNYSNYDLAKAIFPVDSQGVS
;
A
#
# COMPACT_ATOMS: atom_id res chain seq x y z
N MET A 1 32.13 -39.28 -11.79
CA MET A 1 32.96 -39.68 -12.95
C MET A 1 32.00 -39.91 -14.13
N ARG A 2 32.11 -39.07 -15.19
CA ARG A 2 31.60 -39.18 -16.59
C ARG A 2 30.21 -39.82 -16.83
N SER A 3 29.19 -39.07 -17.28
CA SER A 3 28.96 -38.51 -18.64
C SER A 3 28.72 -39.56 -19.74
N MET A 4 27.53 -39.56 -20.33
CA MET A 4 27.17 -39.70 -21.77
C MET A 4 25.64 -39.97 -21.86
N LEU A 5 24.76 -39.11 -22.39
CA LEU A 5 24.52 -38.67 -23.79
C LEU A 5 24.39 -39.82 -24.80
N GLU A 6 23.18 -40.03 -25.33
CA GLU A 6 22.95 -40.22 -26.77
C GLU A 6 21.50 -39.93 -27.20
N LEU A 7 21.41 -39.34 -28.39
CA LEU A 7 20.26 -38.86 -29.16
C LEU A 7 19.90 -39.87 -30.27
N PHE A 8 18.62 -40.00 -30.63
CA PHE A 8 18.15 -40.39 -31.98
C PHE A 8 16.79 -39.69 -32.23
N SER A 9 16.73 -38.69 -33.13
CA SER A 9 16.32 -38.75 -34.56
C SER A 9 14.80 -38.94 -34.76
N LEU A 10 14.01 -37.89 -35.06
CA LEU A 10 13.66 -37.33 -36.39
C LEU A 10 12.88 -38.26 -37.34
N ASN A 11 11.63 -37.86 -37.65
CA ASN A 11 10.85 -38.01 -38.90
C ASN A 11 9.72 -36.94 -38.81
N SER A 12 9.72 -35.81 -39.54
CA SER A 12 9.25 -35.57 -40.92
C SER A 12 7.83 -36.10 -41.20
N LEU A 13 6.86 -35.45 -41.85
CA LEU A 13 6.77 -34.22 -42.66
C LEU A 13 5.27 -34.05 -43.07
N ASN A 14 4.94 -32.91 -43.69
CA ASN A 14 3.75 -32.55 -44.52
C ASN A 14 2.51 -32.02 -43.77
N SER A 15 2.16 -30.74 -43.86
CA SER A 15 1.76 -29.88 -45.01
C SER A 15 0.32 -30.09 -45.48
N ASP A 16 -0.42 -28.97 -45.46
CA ASP A 16 -1.34 -28.47 -46.49
C ASP A 16 -2.78 -28.16 -46.04
N SER A 17 -3.06 -26.86 -46.07
CA SER A 17 -4.39 -26.26 -46.22
C SER A 17 -4.97 -26.56 -47.61
N PRO A 18 -6.30 -26.45 -47.81
CA PRO A 18 -6.75 -25.30 -48.62
C PRO A 18 -8.13 -24.71 -48.28
N PHE A 19 -8.32 -23.49 -48.77
CA PHE A 19 -9.56 -22.71 -48.93
C PHE A 19 -10.81 -23.50 -49.36
N LYS A 20 -11.98 -23.09 -48.83
CA LYS A 20 -13.23 -22.96 -49.62
C LYS A 20 -14.08 -21.80 -49.11
N SER A 21 -14.47 -20.96 -50.08
CA SER A 21 -15.40 -19.84 -50.00
C SER A 21 -16.86 -20.31 -50.01
N PHE A 22 -17.74 -19.57 -49.33
CA PHE A 22 -19.12 -19.37 -49.76
C PHE A 22 -19.61 -17.98 -49.32
N SER A 23 -20.10 -17.24 -50.29
CA SER A 23 -20.71 -15.91 -50.17
C SER A 23 -22.23 -16.02 -50.14
N SER A 24 -22.91 -15.29 -49.25
CA SER A 24 -24.15 -14.57 -49.60
C SER A 24 -24.52 -13.52 -48.53
N LEU A 25 -24.66 -12.30 -49.04
CA LEU A 25 -25.24 -11.06 -48.49
C LEU A 25 -26.31 -11.21 -47.37
N SER A 26 -26.30 -10.28 -46.40
CA SER A 26 -27.14 -9.06 -46.51
C SER A 26 -26.92 -8.01 -45.39
N LYS A 27 -26.89 -6.73 -45.83
CA LYS A 27 -27.33 -5.47 -45.18
C LYS A 27 -26.51 -4.91 -44.01
N GLU A 28 -25.66 -3.93 -44.31
CA GLU A 28 -25.88 -2.46 -44.11
C GLU A 28 -25.76 -2.05 -42.63
N THR A 29 -24.70 -1.34 -42.24
CA THR A 29 -24.70 0.13 -42.24
C THR A 29 -23.27 0.70 -42.23
N LYS A 30 -23.07 1.78 -43.00
CA LYS A 30 -21.79 2.44 -43.28
C LYS A 30 -21.21 3.16 -42.05
N SER A 31 -19.99 2.78 -41.68
CA SER A 31 -19.02 3.60 -40.96
C SER A 31 -18.19 4.38 -41.98
N SER A 32 -18.08 5.70 -41.80
CA SER A 32 -17.08 6.51 -42.49
C SER A 32 -15.98 6.85 -41.48
N SER A 33 -14.90 6.09 -41.51
CA SER A 33 -13.66 6.40 -40.80
C SER A 33 -12.77 7.25 -41.72
N LEU A 34 -12.43 8.46 -41.28
CA LEU A 34 -11.37 9.27 -41.87
C LEU A 34 -10.04 8.82 -41.23
N ILE A 35 -9.21 8.14 -42.01
CA ILE A 35 -7.84 7.79 -41.64
C ILE A 35 -6.95 8.97 -42.01
N ILE A 36 -6.32 9.62 -41.02
CA ILE A 36 -5.20 10.52 -41.24
C ILE A 36 -3.95 9.83 -40.72
N LEU A 37 -3.08 9.42 -41.65
CA LEU A 37 -1.74 8.95 -41.40
C LEU A 37 -0.83 10.18 -41.30
N ILE A 38 -0.22 10.44 -40.14
CA ILE A 38 0.87 11.42 -40.02
C ILE A 38 2.15 10.69 -39.64
N LEU A 39 3.03 10.55 -40.63
CA LEU A 39 4.45 10.25 -40.45
C LEU A 39 5.14 11.54 -39.98
N THR A 40 5.94 11.48 -38.92
CA THR A 40 6.93 12.53 -38.62
C THR A 40 8.32 11.93 -38.45
N LEU A 41 9.21 12.37 -39.33
CA LEU A 41 10.66 12.26 -39.26
C LEU A 41 11.22 13.32 -38.27
N PRO A 42 12.43 13.12 -37.71
CA PRO A 42 13.03 14.08 -36.79
C PRO A 42 13.91 15.09 -37.53
N ASN A 43 13.72 16.39 -37.27
CA ASN A 43 14.76 17.32 -36.78
C ASN A 43 14.45 18.81 -37.04
N ARG A 44 14.76 19.62 -36.00
CA ARG A 44 15.27 21.01 -35.97
C ARG A 44 14.81 22.01 -37.06
N CYS A 45 14.16 23.10 -36.65
CA CYS A 45 14.75 24.47 -36.59
C CYS A 45 13.70 25.56 -36.29
N ARG A 46 14.23 26.73 -35.94
CA ARG A 46 13.64 27.95 -35.36
C ARG A 46 12.71 28.76 -36.30
N TYR A 47 12.03 29.71 -35.64
CA TYR A 47 11.41 30.96 -36.09
C TYR A 47 9.92 30.92 -36.44
N GLY A 48 9.22 31.91 -35.85
CA GLY A 48 7.78 32.00 -35.77
C GLY A 48 7.12 32.71 -36.95
N MET A 49 5.80 32.64 -36.96
CA MET A 49 4.90 33.71 -37.39
C MET A 49 3.46 33.34 -37.03
N THR A 50 2.72 34.37 -36.64
CA THR A 50 1.28 34.42 -36.37
C THR A 50 0.44 34.06 -37.59
N THR A 51 -0.74 33.47 -37.37
CA THR A 51 -1.83 33.47 -38.36
C THR A 51 -3.19 33.39 -37.66
N HIS A 52 -4.03 34.39 -37.91
CA HIS A 52 -5.45 34.48 -37.57
C HIS A 52 -6.30 33.92 -38.72
N LEU A 53 -7.42 33.25 -38.40
CA LEU A 53 -8.65 33.12 -39.23
C LEU A 53 -9.74 32.49 -38.33
N LEU A 54 -10.79 33.16 -37.84
CA LEU A 54 -11.99 33.81 -38.42
C LEU A 54 -13.06 32.87 -39.03
N LEU A 55 -14.30 33.12 -38.58
CA LEU A 55 -15.65 32.73 -39.06
C LEU A 55 -16.23 31.41 -38.48
N SER A 56 -17.51 31.29 -38.11
CA SER A 56 -18.70 32.13 -38.36
C SER A 56 -19.82 31.87 -37.34
N GLU A 57 -20.58 32.91 -37.02
CA GLU A 57 -21.90 32.85 -36.40
C GLU A 57 -22.96 32.28 -37.37
N CYS A 58 -23.87 31.46 -36.85
CA CYS A 58 -25.21 31.25 -37.40
C CYS A 58 -26.20 31.22 -36.23
N SER A 59 -27.29 31.95 -36.39
CA SER A 59 -28.22 32.43 -35.37
C SER A 59 -29.61 31.78 -35.47
N LEU A 60 -30.43 32.05 -34.44
CA LEU A 60 -31.86 31.78 -34.24
C LEU A 60 -32.25 30.36 -33.77
N GLY A 61 -33.05 30.17 -32.71
CA GLY A 61 -33.76 31.11 -31.84
C GLY A 61 -34.70 30.38 -30.87
N ILE A 62 -35.10 31.08 -29.81
CA ILE A 62 -36.36 30.94 -29.07
C ILE A 62 -36.66 29.58 -28.41
N LEU A 63 -36.25 29.42 -27.14
CA LEU A 63 -37.09 28.81 -26.08
C LEU A 63 -36.52 29.11 -24.67
N GLY A 64 -36.32 30.39 -24.36
CA GLY A 64 -36.18 30.88 -22.99
C GLY A 64 -37.55 31.29 -22.45
N LEU A 65 -37.80 31.05 -21.16
CA LEU A 65 -39.07 31.28 -20.44
C LEU A 65 -40.19 30.24 -20.68
N ARG A 66 -40.05 29.07 -20.05
CA ARG A 66 -41.15 28.34 -19.37
C ARG A 66 -40.59 27.09 -18.70
N LEU A 67 -40.01 27.25 -17.52
CA LEU A 67 -39.85 26.19 -16.49
C LEU A 67 -39.25 26.82 -15.22
N LEU A 68 -39.96 27.82 -14.71
CA LEU A 68 -39.90 28.24 -13.32
C LEU A 68 -41.38 28.40 -12.93
N LEU A 69 -41.80 27.65 -11.91
CA LEU A 69 -43.19 27.47 -11.43
C LEU A 69 -43.97 26.29 -12.04
N PHE A 70 -43.52 25.07 -11.76
CA PHE A 70 -44.43 23.93 -11.54
C PHE A 70 -43.73 22.85 -10.70
N SER A 71 -43.73 23.02 -9.37
CA SER A 71 -43.70 21.92 -8.39
C SER A 71 -43.54 22.46 -6.96
N LEU A 72 -44.56 23.19 -6.47
CA LEU A 72 -44.86 23.24 -5.02
C LEU A 72 -46.37 23.42 -4.88
N SER A 73 -47.10 22.33 -5.09
CA SER A 73 -48.51 22.17 -4.72
C SER A 73 -48.73 20.83 -4.03
N LYS A 74 -48.01 20.62 -2.93
CA LYS A 74 -48.47 19.77 -1.83
C LYS A 74 -47.96 20.39 -0.53
N LEU A 75 -48.78 21.25 0.05
CA LEU A 75 -49.02 21.38 1.48
C LEU A 75 -50.08 22.48 1.66
N GLY A 76 -51.33 22.06 1.75
CA GLY A 76 -52.37 22.92 2.30
C GLY A 76 -52.15 23.02 3.80
N CYS A 77 -51.90 24.23 4.29
CA CYS A 77 -52.73 24.84 5.32
C CYS A 77 -52.32 26.29 5.53
N GLN A 78 -53.35 27.14 5.51
CA GLN A 78 -53.38 28.59 5.75
C GLN A 78 -52.89 28.88 7.19
N HIS A 79 -52.32 30.02 7.55
CA HIS A 79 -52.84 31.39 7.50
C HIS A 79 -51.70 32.35 7.94
N ARG A 80 -51.38 33.42 7.21
CA ARG A 80 -51.82 34.84 7.36
C ARG A 80 -50.83 35.76 8.09
N TYR A 81 -50.59 36.88 7.41
CA TYR A 81 -50.09 38.20 7.81
C TYR A 81 -48.58 38.45 8.00
N ALA A 82 -48.07 39.20 7.03
CA ALA A 82 -46.94 40.12 7.17
C ALA A 82 -47.35 41.37 7.96
N SER A 83 -46.46 41.87 8.81
CA SER A 83 -45.95 43.24 8.73
C SER A 83 -44.76 43.44 9.67
N THR A 84 -43.77 44.16 9.15
CA THR A 84 -42.54 44.57 9.83
C THR A 84 -42.79 45.81 10.68
N VAL A 85 -42.08 45.89 11.83
CA VAL A 85 -41.44 47.09 12.44
C VAL A 85 -41.68 47.23 13.96
N ALA A 86 -40.56 47.10 14.68
CA ALA A 86 -40.16 47.79 15.92
C ALA A 86 -40.64 47.33 17.31
N ARG A 87 -39.61 47.12 18.14
CA ARG A 87 -39.46 47.34 19.59
C ARG A 87 -39.83 46.22 20.58
N ARG A 88 -38.78 45.85 21.32
CA ARG A 88 -38.69 45.39 22.73
C ARG A 88 -39.35 44.05 23.10
N GLY A 89 -38.46 43.10 23.43
CA GLY A 89 -38.53 42.31 24.66
C GLY A 89 -39.51 41.15 24.72
N CYS A 90 -39.00 39.92 24.56
CA CYS A 90 -39.40 38.74 25.35
C CYS A 90 -38.46 37.56 25.03
N LEU A 91 -37.35 37.50 25.77
CA LEU A 91 -36.54 36.29 25.99
C LEU A 91 -37.12 35.57 27.21
N SER A 92 -37.77 34.41 27.05
CA SER A 92 -37.86 33.41 28.15
C SER A 92 -38.53 32.07 27.83
N ALA A 93 -39.24 31.86 26.71
CA ALA A 93 -39.94 30.58 26.49
C ALA A 93 -39.24 29.59 25.53
N GLY A 94 -38.48 30.08 24.55
CA GLY A 94 -37.86 29.21 23.51
C GLY A 94 -36.60 28.46 23.96
N VAL A 95 -35.92 28.92 25.02
CA VAL A 95 -34.64 28.35 25.48
C VAL A 95 -34.86 27.08 26.32
N LEU A 96 -36.00 26.91 26.99
CA LEU A 96 -36.27 25.71 27.81
C LEU A 96 -36.69 24.48 26.99
N GLN A 97 -37.27 24.67 25.79
CA GLN A 97 -37.70 23.56 24.94
C GLN A 97 -36.55 22.94 24.12
N LEU A 98 -35.52 23.71 23.78
CA LEU A 98 -34.33 23.20 23.09
C LEU A 98 -33.38 22.42 24.02
N THR A 99 -33.32 22.77 25.31
CA THR A 99 -32.46 22.07 26.28
C THR A 99 -33.01 20.69 26.66
N MET A 100 -34.34 20.49 26.62
CA MET A 100 -34.94 19.18 26.91
C MET A 100 -34.85 18.17 25.76
N ILE A 101 -34.78 18.63 24.51
CA ILE A 101 -34.54 17.74 23.36
C ILE A 101 -33.06 17.33 23.30
N TYR A 102 -32.14 18.23 23.64
CA TYR A 102 -30.70 17.94 23.66
C TYR A 102 -30.27 16.96 24.76
N ASN A 103 -30.94 16.99 25.93
CA ASN A 103 -30.61 16.09 27.05
C ASN A 103 -31.24 14.70 26.93
N ARG A 104 -32.28 14.51 26.10
CA ARG A 104 -32.95 13.20 25.98
C ARG A 104 -32.20 12.21 25.07
N ASP A 105 -31.40 12.71 24.13
CA ASP A 105 -30.67 11.89 23.16
C ASP A 105 -29.16 11.82 23.42
N ARG A 106 -28.65 12.49 24.46
CA ARG A 106 -27.21 12.50 24.77
C ARG A 106 -26.68 11.09 25.08
N ASP A 107 -27.42 10.31 25.86
CA ASP A 107 -27.00 8.96 26.24
C ASP A 107 -27.06 7.99 25.05
N ALA A 108 -28.03 8.17 24.13
CA ALA A 108 -28.12 7.40 22.90
C ALA A 108 -27.00 7.74 21.91
N ILE A 109 -26.62 9.02 21.85
CA ILE A 109 -25.51 9.51 21.02
C ILE A 109 -24.17 9.05 21.61
N GLU A 110 -23.93 9.17 22.92
CA GLU A 110 -22.70 8.71 23.57
C GLU A 110 -22.55 7.17 23.51
N SER A 111 -23.66 6.43 23.66
CA SER A 111 -23.70 4.96 23.46
C SER A 111 -23.39 4.58 22.01
N TRP A 112 -23.95 5.30 21.04
CA TRP A 112 -23.67 5.09 19.62
C TRP A 112 -22.23 5.45 19.26
N PHE A 113 -21.68 6.56 19.78
CA PHE A 113 -20.28 6.93 19.58
C PHE A 113 -19.31 5.91 20.21
N SER A 114 -19.60 5.42 21.42
CA SER A 114 -18.77 4.41 22.09
C SER A 114 -18.83 3.05 21.39
N SER A 115 -20.02 2.64 20.95
CA SER A 115 -20.23 1.43 20.13
C SER A 115 -19.53 1.53 18.76
N THR A 116 -19.65 2.68 18.09
CA THR A 116 -19.05 2.90 16.77
C THR A 116 -17.53 3.04 16.86
N ALA A 117 -16.99 3.71 17.90
CA ALA A 117 -15.55 3.77 18.15
C ALA A 117 -14.95 2.41 18.52
N SER A 118 -15.67 1.61 19.32
CA SER A 118 -15.28 0.22 19.62
C SER A 118 -15.30 -0.65 18.37
N ASN A 119 -16.35 -0.55 17.53
CA ASN A 119 -16.47 -1.30 16.29
C ASN A 119 -15.46 -0.85 15.21
N ILE A 120 -15.10 0.44 15.18
CA ILE A 120 -14.04 0.97 14.32
C ILE A 120 -12.68 0.46 14.81
N ASN A 121 -12.40 0.45 16.12
CA ASN A 121 -11.17 -0.12 16.67
C ASN A 121 -11.09 -1.62 16.41
N HIS A 122 -12.19 -2.37 16.58
CA HIS A 122 -12.24 -3.80 16.29
C HIS A 122 -12.09 -4.09 14.79
N ALA A 123 -12.64 -3.25 13.91
CA ALA A 123 -12.48 -3.37 12.46
C ALA A 123 -11.07 -2.97 11.97
N ILE A 124 -10.45 -1.96 12.57
CA ILE A 124 -9.05 -1.55 12.33
C ILE A 124 -8.07 -2.64 12.80
N ILE A 125 -8.35 -3.27 13.95
CA ILE A 125 -7.56 -4.38 14.49
C ILE A 125 -7.75 -5.66 13.65
N MET A 126 -8.88 -5.83 12.97
CA MET A 126 -9.16 -7.00 12.12
C MET A 126 -8.74 -6.86 10.65
N SER A 127 -8.57 -5.64 10.11
CA SER A 127 -8.29 -5.45 8.67
C SER A 127 -6.82 -5.31 8.28
N THR A 128 -5.90 -5.25 9.25
CA THR A 128 -4.46 -5.14 8.98
C THR A 128 -3.66 -6.08 9.87
N GLN A 129 -3.55 -7.37 9.53
CA GLN A 129 -2.50 -8.21 10.12
C GLN A 129 -1.13 -7.85 9.52
N ARG A 130 -0.67 -6.61 9.77
CA ARG A 130 0.75 -6.28 9.68
C ARG A 130 1.49 -7.09 10.74
N GLN A 131 2.69 -7.56 10.40
CA GLN A 131 3.50 -8.31 11.37
C GLN A 131 3.77 -7.43 12.61
N PRO A 132 3.67 -7.98 13.84
CA PRO A 132 3.82 -7.22 15.09
C PRO A 132 5.10 -6.37 15.13
N ALA A 133 6.20 -6.87 14.57
CA ALA A 133 7.47 -6.15 14.47
C ALA A 133 7.39 -4.88 13.61
N THR A 134 6.63 -4.89 12.51
CA THR A 134 6.43 -3.72 11.65
C THR A 134 5.64 -2.64 12.38
N ASN A 135 4.54 -3.02 13.05
CA ASN A 135 3.75 -2.07 13.85
C ASN A 135 4.57 -1.47 14.99
N LEU A 136 5.38 -2.29 15.67
CA LEU A 136 6.28 -1.82 16.72
C LEU A 136 7.28 -0.77 16.19
N ASN A 137 7.93 -1.04 15.06
CA ASN A 137 8.87 -0.10 14.44
C ASN A 137 8.19 1.22 14.05
N GLU A 138 7.02 1.16 13.41
CA GLU A 138 6.24 2.35 13.04
C GLU A 138 5.85 3.19 14.28
N HIS A 139 5.44 2.54 15.37
CA HIS A 139 5.12 3.21 16.63
C HIS A 139 6.34 3.88 17.26
N VAL A 140 7.48 3.20 17.30
CA VAL A 140 8.74 3.76 17.83
C VAL A 140 9.17 4.99 17.02
N LEU A 141 9.15 4.90 15.69
CA LEU A 141 9.62 5.97 14.81
C LEU A 141 8.67 7.18 14.77
N SER A 142 7.35 6.95 14.86
CA SER A 142 6.36 8.03 14.86
C SER A 142 6.39 8.86 16.14
N GLN A 143 6.68 8.23 17.28
CA GLN A 143 6.72 8.91 18.57
C GLN A 143 8.13 9.41 18.94
N GLY A 144 9.20 8.73 18.52
CA GLY A 144 10.58 9.14 18.76
C GLY A 144 10.99 9.06 20.24
N LEU A 145 11.65 10.10 20.76
CA LEU A 145 12.15 10.17 22.14
C LEU A 145 11.08 9.91 23.21
N PRO A 146 9.87 10.51 23.16
CA PRO A 146 8.78 10.21 24.10
C PRO A 146 8.47 8.72 24.23
N TYR A 147 8.60 7.95 23.15
CA TYR A 147 8.40 6.50 23.22
C TYR A 147 9.47 5.82 24.07
N LEU A 148 10.73 6.20 23.87
CA LEU A 148 11.85 5.67 24.65
C LEU A 148 11.74 6.04 26.14
N ASP A 149 11.31 7.27 26.44
CA ASP A 149 11.04 7.70 27.81
C ASP A 149 9.93 6.85 28.45
N ASN A 150 8.86 6.57 27.70
CA ASN A 150 7.78 5.70 28.16
C ASN A 150 8.24 4.25 28.37
N LEU A 151 9.10 3.71 27.51
CA LEU A 151 9.65 2.36 27.68
C LEU A 151 10.40 2.21 29.01
N VAL A 152 11.26 3.18 29.32
CA VAL A 152 12.04 3.21 30.58
C VAL A 152 11.12 3.45 31.78
N HIS A 153 10.21 4.42 31.68
CA HIS A 153 9.28 4.75 32.78
C HIS A 153 8.36 3.57 33.14
N SER A 154 7.83 2.89 32.12
CA SER A 154 6.95 1.73 32.30
C SER A 154 7.68 0.43 32.61
N LYS A 155 9.04 0.44 32.59
CA LYS A 155 9.87 -0.77 32.67
C LYS A 155 9.41 -1.85 31.69
N THR A 156 9.23 -1.45 30.43
CA THR A 156 8.81 -2.39 29.38
C THR A 156 9.80 -3.55 29.30
N VAL A 157 9.27 -4.77 29.37
CA VAL A 157 10.07 -6.01 29.32
C VAL A 157 10.34 -6.38 27.86
N GLU A 158 11.54 -6.85 27.58
CA GLU A 158 11.88 -7.48 26.30
C GLU A 158 10.90 -8.60 25.99
N ASN A 159 10.66 -8.83 24.71
CA ASN A 159 9.74 -9.87 24.28
C ASN A 159 10.21 -10.49 22.97
N TYR A 160 9.32 -11.26 22.36
CA TYR A 160 9.62 -11.97 21.13
C TYR A 160 10.00 -11.06 19.95
N TYR A 161 9.51 -9.81 19.93
CA TYR A 161 9.70 -8.85 18.84
C TYR A 161 10.57 -7.64 19.22
N LEU A 162 10.93 -7.48 20.49
CA LEU A 162 11.65 -6.31 21.00
C LEU A 162 12.90 -6.75 21.79
N GLU A 163 14.04 -6.15 21.44
CA GLU A 163 15.31 -6.32 22.15
C GLU A 163 15.93 -4.96 22.46
N PHE A 164 16.52 -4.84 23.64
CA PHE A 164 17.33 -3.71 24.04
C PHE A 164 18.80 -4.09 24.02
N LYS A 165 19.63 -3.16 23.55
CA LYS A 165 21.09 -3.30 23.60
C LYS A 165 21.72 -1.98 23.98
N THR A 166 22.71 -2.02 24.85
CA THR A 166 23.70 -0.95 24.95
C THR A 166 24.76 -1.17 23.88
N ALA A 167 25.30 -0.09 23.34
CA ALA A 167 26.50 -0.20 22.53
C ALA A 167 27.68 -0.49 23.47
N ALA A 168 28.64 -1.31 23.03
CA ALA A 168 29.80 -1.65 23.86
C ALA A 168 30.64 -0.42 24.24
N GLU A 169 30.49 0.68 23.48
CA GLU A 169 31.27 1.90 23.60
C GLU A 169 30.33 3.10 23.61
N GLN A 170 30.69 4.14 24.36
CA GLN A 170 29.84 5.34 24.47
C GLN A 170 30.07 6.34 23.33
N ASP A 171 31.21 6.27 22.64
CA ASP A 171 31.58 7.20 21.57
C ASP A 171 32.11 6.48 20.32
N TYR A 172 31.36 6.67 19.23
CA TYR A 172 31.64 6.15 17.90
C TYR A 172 32.21 7.19 16.94
N THR A 173 32.46 8.42 17.37
CA THR A 173 33.00 9.49 16.52
C THR A 173 34.32 9.05 15.88
N GLY A 174 34.36 9.00 14.53
CA GLY A 174 35.56 8.63 13.77
C GLY A 174 35.96 7.15 13.84
N ARG A 175 35.18 6.28 14.51
CA ARG A 175 35.46 4.84 14.51
C ARG A 175 35.26 4.23 13.14
N ARG A 176 36.11 3.26 12.80
CA ARG A 176 36.06 2.55 11.50
C ARG A 176 35.49 1.14 11.59
N ASN A 177 35.17 0.65 12.79
CA ASN A 177 34.75 -0.73 13.02
C ASN A 177 33.83 -0.82 14.24
N LEU A 178 32.94 -1.81 14.24
CA LEU A 178 32.16 -2.19 15.42
C LEU A 178 33.01 -3.04 16.37
N PRO A 179 32.92 -2.82 17.70
CA PRO A 179 33.49 -3.72 18.69
C PRO A 179 33.06 -5.17 18.45
N ASN A 180 33.88 -6.11 18.92
CA ASN A 180 33.62 -7.53 18.68
C ASN A 180 32.30 -8.00 19.33
N ASP A 181 31.98 -7.49 20.51
CA ASP A 181 30.75 -7.84 21.22
C ASP A 181 29.52 -7.30 20.50
N ASP A 182 29.56 -6.07 20.00
CA ASP A 182 28.47 -5.49 19.20
C ASP A 182 28.26 -6.27 17.90
N ARG A 183 29.34 -6.67 17.21
CA ARG A 183 29.23 -7.52 16.00
C ARG A 183 28.64 -8.89 16.31
N LYS A 184 29.07 -9.51 17.40
CA LYS A 184 28.56 -10.82 17.84
C LYS A 184 27.08 -10.74 18.18
N ASN A 185 26.68 -9.77 19.00
CA ASN A 185 25.29 -9.57 19.40
C ASN A 185 24.42 -9.22 18.18
N TYR A 186 24.90 -8.35 17.32
CA TYR A 186 24.17 -7.95 16.13
C TYR A 186 24.00 -9.11 15.13
N ALA A 187 25.05 -9.89 14.86
CA ALA A 187 24.97 -11.05 13.99
C ALA A 187 23.97 -12.10 14.52
N LYS A 188 24.01 -12.35 15.83
CA LYS A 188 23.07 -13.25 16.50
C LYS A 188 21.64 -12.75 16.39
N ALA A 189 21.40 -11.45 16.54
CA ALA A 189 20.08 -10.86 16.42
C ALA A 189 19.54 -10.90 14.98
N ILE A 190 20.36 -10.59 13.96
CA ILE A 190 19.98 -10.74 12.54
C ILE A 190 19.54 -12.18 12.26
N SER A 191 20.36 -13.16 12.70
CA SER A 191 20.04 -14.58 12.52
C SER A 191 18.75 -14.96 13.25
N ALA A 192 18.63 -14.61 14.54
CA ALA A 192 17.49 -15.00 15.36
C ALA A 192 16.17 -14.40 14.86
N PHE A 193 16.12 -13.09 14.61
CA PHE A 193 14.91 -12.44 14.11
C PHE A 193 14.58 -12.83 12.68
N GLY A 194 15.58 -12.87 11.78
CA GLY A 194 15.39 -13.21 10.37
C GLY A 194 14.90 -14.64 10.17
N ASN A 195 15.33 -15.58 11.01
CA ASN A 195 14.84 -16.97 10.99
C ASN A 195 13.45 -17.13 11.63
N SER A 196 13.01 -16.13 12.42
CA SER A 196 11.76 -16.15 13.21
C SER A 196 10.66 -15.31 12.55
N GLU A 197 9.91 -14.50 13.31
CA GLU A 197 8.86 -13.60 12.77
C GLU A 197 9.34 -12.14 12.65
N GLY A 198 10.65 -11.92 12.61
CA GLY A 198 11.26 -10.59 12.66
C GLY A 198 11.19 -9.93 14.04
N GLY A 199 11.70 -8.72 14.13
CA GLY A 199 11.72 -7.91 15.35
C GLY A 199 12.47 -6.59 15.22
N VAL A 200 12.59 -5.89 16.34
CA VAL A 200 13.19 -4.58 16.48
C VAL A 200 14.23 -4.61 17.61
N ILE A 201 15.41 -4.08 17.33
CA ILE A 201 16.45 -3.81 18.33
C ILE A 201 16.49 -2.31 18.57
N ILE A 202 16.46 -1.88 19.83
CA ILE A 202 16.69 -0.49 20.21
C ILE A 202 18.05 -0.41 20.90
N TRP A 203 18.99 0.25 20.22
CA TRP A 203 20.35 0.50 20.69
C TRP A 203 20.41 1.76 21.55
N GLY A 204 21.15 1.71 22.65
CA GLY A 204 21.28 2.78 23.63
C GLY A 204 20.23 2.71 24.75
N ILE A 205 19.64 1.54 25.00
CA ILE A 205 18.79 1.30 26.17
C ILE A 205 19.46 0.23 27.03
N LYS A 206 19.71 0.57 28.28
CA LYS A 206 20.24 -0.35 29.29
C LYS A 206 19.11 -1.19 29.86
N THR A 207 19.37 -2.49 29.96
CA THR A 207 18.46 -3.43 30.61
C THR A 207 18.76 -3.54 32.10
N GLY A 208 17.70 -3.60 32.90
CA GLY A 208 17.79 -3.96 34.31
C GLY A 208 17.89 -5.47 34.48
N SER A 209 18.53 -5.92 35.56
CA SER A 209 18.63 -7.34 35.91
C SER A 209 17.73 -7.66 37.10
N SER A 210 16.48 -8.02 36.82
CA SER A 210 15.59 -8.74 37.73
C SER A 210 15.12 -10.04 37.05
N ASP A 211 13.98 -10.62 37.43
CA ASP A 211 13.44 -11.84 36.81
C ASP A 211 13.20 -11.74 35.28
N ALA A 212 13.30 -10.54 34.70
CA ALA A 212 13.28 -10.33 33.25
C ALA A 212 14.12 -9.11 32.82
N ASP A 213 14.57 -9.10 31.57
CA ASP A 213 15.26 -7.96 30.95
C ASP A 213 14.23 -6.85 30.63
N TYR A 214 14.24 -5.76 31.40
CA TYR A 214 13.37 -4.61 31.21
C TYR A 214 14.16 -3.33 30.91
N ALA A 215 13.57 -2.37 30.21
CA ALA A 215 14.18 -1.07 29.95
C ALA A 215 14.39 -0.28 31.26
N ASP A 216 15.64 -0.07 31.65
CA ASP A 216 16.01 0.52 32.95
C ASP A 216 16.53 1.96 32.82
N ALA A 217 17.37 2.23 31.82
CA ALA A 217 17.92 3.56 31.59
C ALA A 217 18.21 3.82 30.11
N LYS A 218 18.11 5.08 29.70
CA LYS A 218 18.59 5.54 28.41
C LYS A 218 20.10 5.80 28.47
N GLU A 219 20.84 5.27 27.51
CA GLU A 219 22.27 5.50 27.30
C GLU A 219 22.52 5.95 25.85
N PRO A 220 22.35 7.25 25.56
CA PRO A 220 22.51 7.77 24.20
C PRO A 220 23.94 7.58 23.71
N ILE A 221 24.07 7.16 22.46
CA ILE A 221 25.32 6.85 21.77
C ILE A 221 25.85 8.15 21.15
N LYS A 222 27.11 8.50 21.43
CA LYS A 222 27.79 9.62 20.76
C LYS A 222 28.35 9.19 19.41
N GLY A 223 28.26 10.05 18.41
CA GLY A 223 28.60 9.68 17.04
C GLY A 223 27.59 8.71 16.43
N VAL A 224 26.30 8.86 16.75
CA VAL A 224 25.23 7.91 16.38
C VAL A 224 25.09 7.74 14.87
N SER A 225 25.37 8.79 14.08
CA SER A 225 25.37 8.70 12.62
C SER A 225 26.47 7.78 12.10
N ASN A 226 27.64 7.79 12.74
CA ASN A 226 28.72 6.86 12.39
C ASN A 226 28.39 5.43 12.84
N PHE A 227 27.80 5.26 14.04
CA PHE A 227 27.36 3.94 14.50
C PHE A 227 26.33 3.31 13.55
N ARG A 228 25.36 4.08 13.04
CA ARG A 228 24.42 3.65 11.99
C ARG A 228 25.15 3.17 10.74
N SER A 229 26.08 3.98 10.24
CA SER A 229 26.84 3.69 9.03
C SER A 229 27.65 2.38 9.18
N LEU A 230 28.20 2.14 10.37
CA LEU A 230 28.88 0.89 10.69
C LEU A 230 27.92 -0.30 10.69
N LEU A 231 26.74 -0.19 11.33
CA LEU A 231 25.73 -1.25 11.30
C LEU A 231 25.35 -1.62 9.85
N GLU A 232 25.04 -0.63 9.00
CA GLU A 232 24.73 -0.83 7.58
C GLU A 232 25.83 -1.59 6.84
N GLY A 233 27.09 -1.22 7.04
CA GLY A 233 28.24 -1.91 6.44
C GLY A 233 28.35 -3.38 6.89
N PHE A 234 28.09 -3.66 8.17
CA PHE A 234 28.21 -5.01 8.72
C PHE A 234 27.03 -5.92 8.38
N THR A 235 25.81 -5.40 8.16
CA THR A 235 24.62 -6.19 7.78
C THR A 235 24.91 -7.20 6.66
N SER A 236 25.66 -6.78 5.64
CA SER A 236 26.01 -7.60 4.47
C SER A 236 27.02 -8.73 4.73
N THR A 237 27.70 -8.71 5.88
CA THR A 237 28.86 -9.61 6.16
C THR A 237 28.67 -10.50 7.38
N LEU A 238 27.71 -10.20 8.26
CA LEU A 238 27.54 -10.93 9.52
C LEU A 238 26.79 -12.26 9.36
N THR A 239 26.01 -12.41 8.29
CA THR A 239 25.22 -13.61 8.02
C THR A 239 25.33 -14.10 6.57
N VAL A 240 25.12 -15.40 6.36
CA VAL A 240 25.03 -16.02 5.03
C VAL A 240 23.70 -16.79 4.92
N PRO A 241 22.87 -16.50 3.90
CA PRO A 241 22.95 -15.31 3.03
C PRO A 241 22.86 -14.01 3.86
N PRO A 242 23.24 -12.83 3.31
CA PRO A 242 22.97 -11.56 3.98
C PRO A 242 21.46 -11.30 4.03
N HIS A 243 20.99 -10.70 5.11
CA HIS A 243 19.57 -10.36 5.25
C HIS A 243 19.23 -9.09 4.46
N PRO A 244 18.35 -9.16 3.42
CA PRO A 244 18.20 -8.08 2.45
C PRO A 244 17.42 -6.86 2.96
N GLU A 245 16.52 -7.05 3.92
CA GLU A 245 15.55 -6.01 4.35
C GLU A 245 15.83 -5.42 5.75
N VAL A 246 17.06 -5.54 6.26
CA VAL A 246 17.41 -4.91 7.54
C VAL A 246 17.57 -3.41 7.36
N SER A 247 16.95 -2.62 8.24
CA SER A 247 16.99 -1.15 8.19
C SER A 247 17.35 -0.53 9.53
N HIS A 248 18.00 0.63 9.49
CA HIS A 248 18.49 1.36 10.67
C HIS A 248 18.03 2.81 10.64
N GLU A 249 17.33 3.22 11.69
CA GLU A 249 16.81 4.58 11.84
C GLU A 249 17.32 5.23 13.13
N ILE A 250 17.65 6.52 13.07
CA ILE A 250 18.19 7.26 14.21
C ILE A 250 17.07 8.01 14.92
N ILE A 251 17.05 7.89 16.24
CA ILE A 251 16.30 8.80 17.13
C ILE A 251 17.31 9.69 17.83
N PHE A 252 17.39 10.95 17.41
CA PHE A 252 18.33 11.91 18.00
C PHE A 252 17.86 12.32 19.39
N GLU A 253 18.74 12.19 20.40
CA GLU A 253 18.60 12.87 21.69
C GLU A 253 19.03 14.33 21.52
N THR A 254 20.19 14.56 20.88
CA THR A 254 20.68 15.89 20.53
C THR A 254 21.33 15.87 19.15
N LYS A 255 20.60 16.36 18.15
CA LYS A 255 21.08 16.42 16.75
C LYS A 255 22.37 17.25 16.59
N LYS A 256 22.54 18.31 17.38
CA LYS A 256 23.74 19.18 17.33
C LYS A 256 25.03 18.48 17.77
N ARG A 257 24.91 17.45 18.62
CA ARG A 257 26.06 16.70 19.18
C ARG A 257 26.25 15.33 18.53
N ASP A 258 25.40 14.99 17.54
CA ASP A 258 25.32 13.64 16.97
C ASP A 258 25.16 12.55 18.05
N GLU A 259 24.27 12.81 19.02
CA GLU A 259 23.97 11.90 20.13
C GLU A 259 22.54 11.37 20.01
N GLY A 260 22.34 10.06 20.20
CA GLY A 260 21.01 9.46 20.14
C GLY A 260 20.98 7.94 20.21
N TYR A 261 19.92 7.36 19.68
CA TYR A 261 19.60 5.93 19.70
C TYR A 261 19.44 5.42 18.28
N ILE A 262 19.58 4.10 18.10
CA ILE A 262 19.29 3.46 16.81
C ILE A 262 18.19 2.44 16.98
N VAL A 263 17.21 2.51 16.09
CA VAL A 263 16.18 1.48 15.91
C VAL A 263 16.59 0.63 14.71
N THR A 264 16.91 -0.63 14.96
CA THR A 264 17.21 -1.60 13.90
C THR A 264 16.02 -2.52 13.72
N ARG A 265 15.41 -2.47 12.54
CA ARG A 265 14.32 -3.38 12.17
C ARG A 265 14.89 -4.54 11.36
N ILE A 266 14.61 -5.76 11.81
CA ILE A 266 14.92 -6.99 11.10
C ILE A 266 13.59 -7.68 10.79
N PRO A 267 13.04 -7.54 9.57
CA PRO A 267 11.78 -8.17 9.25
C PRO A 267 11.94 -9.69 9.12
N LYS A 268 10.81 -10.40 9.15
CA LYS A 268 10.79 -11.81 8.75
C LYS A 268 11.25 -11.92 7.30
N SER A 269 12.13 -12.87 7.01
CA SER A 269 12.52 -13.15 5.62
C SER A 269 12.21 -14.59 5.22
N TYR A 270 11.83 -14.75 3.96
CA TYR A 270 11.61 -16.05 3.32
C TYR A 270 12.92 -16.72 2.86
N MET A 271 14.00 -15.94 2.70
CA MET A 271 15.35 -16.41 2.34
C MET A 271 16.07 -17.14 3.49
N ARG A 272 15.38 -17.41 4.60
CA ARG A 272 15.90 -18.15 5.75
C ARG A 272 16.27 -19.59 5.34
N PRO A 273 17.34 -20.19 5.92
CA PRO A 273 17.97 -19.77 7.16
C PRO A 273 19.20 -18.86 7.02
N PHE A 274 19.34 -17.90 7.95
CA PHE A 274 20.49 -16.99 8.09
C PHE A 274 21.54 -17.56 9.05
N GLN A 275 22.69 -17.99 8.55
CA GLN A 275 23.79 -18.50 9.35
C GLN A 275 24.67 -17.36 9.85
N VAL A 276 25.07 -17.36 11.13
CA VAL A 276 26.09 -16.43 11.64
C VAL A 276 27.46 -16.86 11.16
N VAL A 277 28.20 -15.98 10.47
CA VAL A 277 29.58 -16.24 10.04
C VAL A 277 30.63 -15.45 10.82
N HIS A 278 30.19 -14.51 11.66
CA HIS A 278 31.08 -13.77 12.55
C HIS A 278 31.71 -14.68 13.61
N GLY A 279 33.00 -14.49 13.89
CA GLY A 279 33.70 -15.15 14.99
C GLY A 279 33.79 -16.68 14.89
N LYS A 280 33.64 -17.28 13.70
CA LYS A 280 33.55 -18.74 13.48
C LYS A 280 32.39 -19.41 14.22
N ASP A 281 31.32 -18.67 14.53
CA ASP A 281 30.16 -19.22 15.23
C ASP A 281 29.47 -20.30 14.38
N HIS A 282 29.19 -20.02 13.10
CA HIS A 282 28.59 -20.93 12.11
C HIS A 282 27.26 -21.57 12.54
N ARG A 283 26.61 -21.07 13.61
CA ARG A 283 25.28 -21.51 14.02
C ARG A 283 24.18 -20.66 13.41
N TYR A 284 23.00 -21.24 13.36
CA TYR A 284 21.74 -20.55 13.11
C TYR A 284 21.10 -20.25 14.47
N TYR A 285 20.43 -19.11 14.60
CA TYR A 285 19.69 -18.76 15.80
C TYR A 285 18.20 -18.58 15.49
N ILE A 286 17.36 -18.81 16.50
CA ILE A 286 15.92 -18.50 16.49
C ILE A 286 15.56 -17.73 17.76
N ARG A 287 14.44 -17.00 17.72
CA ARG A 287 13.85 -16.39 18.91
C ARG A 287 13.06 -17.41 19.71
N ALA A 288 13.25 -17.42 21.02
CA ALA A 288 12.39 -18.11 21.97
C ALA A 288 12.13 -17.20 23.18
N GLY A 289 10.90 -16.68 23.28
CA GLY A 289 10.59 -15.62 24.22
C GLY A 289 11.43 -14.36 23.96
N SER A 290 12.01 -13.77 25.01
CA SER A 290 12.88 -12.59 24.93
C SER A 290 14.31 -12.89 24.45
N SER A 291 14.69 -14.15 24.29
CA SER A 291 16.09 -14.52 24.06
C SER A 291 16.33 -15.27 22.74
N SER A 292 17.59 -15.32 22.34
CA SER A 292 18.05 -15.94 21.09
C SER A 292 18.81 -17.23 21.37
N HIS A 293 18.30 -18.34 20.86
CA HIS A 293 18.87 -19.69 21.06
C HIS A 293 19.36 -20.29 19.74
N PRO A 294 20.39 -21.16 19.78
CA PRO A 294 20.75 -21.96 18.61
C PRO A 294 19.53 -22.70 18.06
N ALA A 295 19.35 -22.65 16.74
CA ALA A 295 18.26 -23.30 16.06
C ALA A 295 18.39 -24.82 16.22
N PRO A 296 17.34 -25.53 16.65
CA PRO A 296 17.37 -26.99 16.73
C PRO A 296 17.43 -27.59 15.32
N ASP A 297 18.04 -28.77 15.20
CA ASP A 297 18.16 -29.51 13.93
C ASP A 297 16.78 -29.75 13.27
N THR A 298 15.74 -30.04 14.06
CA THR A 298 14.37 -30.21 13.57
C THR A 298 13.86 -28.96 12.86
N PHE A 299 14.09 -27.77 13.42
CA PHE A 299 13.74 -26.50 12.77
C PHE A 299 14.47 -26.34 11.44
N LEU A 300 15.79 -26.58 11.41
CA LEU A 300 16.59 -26.46 10.20
C LEU A 300 16.11 -27.44 9.11
N ARG A 301 15.84 -28.70 9.46
CA ARG A 301 15.28 -29.69 8.52
C ARG A 301 13.93 -29.25 7.96
N THR A 302 13.10 -28.57 8.75
CA THR A 302 11.84 -28.01 8.23
C THR A 302 12.05 -26.89 7.22
N LEU A 303 13.22 -26.24 7.21
CA LEU A 303 13.57 -25.22 6.22
C LEU A 303 14.17 -25.85 4.96
N PHE A 304 15.05 -26.84 5.09
CA PHE A 304 15.69 -27.51 3.94
C PHE A 304 14.79 -28.48 3.16
N GLY A 305 13.59 -28.78 3.67
CA GLY A 305 12.57 -29.60 2.98
C GLY A 305 11.33 -28.82 2.55
N ARG A 306 11.31 -27.49 2.70
CA ARG A 306 10.19 -26.67 2.25
C ARG A 306 10.29 -26.44 0.77
N GLU A 307 9.23 -26.78 0.04
CA GLU A 307 9.06 -26.29 -1.32
C GLU A 307 9.15 -24.76 -1.31
N PRO A 308 9.93 -24.16 -2.23
CA PRO A 308 9.96 -22.72 -2.39
C PRO A 308 8.53 -22.20 -2.54
N ARG A 309 8.26 -21.03 -1.96
CA ARG A 309 6.90 -20.49 -1.92
C ARG A 309 6.76 -19.34 -2.92
N PRO A 310 5.64 -19.26 -3.66
CA PRO A 310 5.33 -18.04 -4.39
C PRO A 310 5.03 -16.91 -3.40
N ASP A 311 5.24 -15.67 -3.83
CA ASP A 311 4.87 -14.46 -3.11
C ASP A 311 4.19 -13.51 -4.08
N VAL A 312 2.92 -13.80 -4.37
CA VAL A 312 2.08 -13.02 -5.26
C VAL A 312 1.42 -11.90 -4.48
N PHE A 313 1.71 -10.66 -4.86
CA PHE A 313 1.07 -9.48 -4.32
C PHE A 313 0.52 -8.61 -5.44
N ALA A 314 -0.36 -7.67 -5.07
CA ALA A 314 -0.90 -6.71 -6.00
C ALA A 314 -0.16 -5.38 -5.90
N ALA A 315 0.31 -4.89 -7.04
CA ALA A 315 0.71 -3.51 -7.27
C ALA A 315 -0.30 -2.83 -8.21
N TRP A 316 -0.19 -1.52 -8.37
CA TRP A 316 -1.00 -0.79 -9.34
C TRP A 316 -0.21 0.35 -9.95
N GLY A 317 -0.47 0.60 -11.24
CA GLY A 317 0.01 1.77 -11.96
C GLY A 317 -1.17 2.46 -12.63
N ALA A 318 -1.08 3.77 -12.86
CA ALA A 318 -2.10 4.49 -13.58
C ALA A 318 -1.66 4.89 -14.98
N MET A 319 -2.62 4.85 -15.90
CA MET A 319 -2.46 5.41 -17.23
C MET A 319 -2.69 6.92 -17.19
N PRO A 320 -2.25 7.66 -18.23
CA PRO A 320 -2.49 9.10 -18.33
C PRO A 320 -3.97 9.44 -18.13
N THR A 321 -4.24 10.31 -17.17
CA THR A 321 -5.57 10.79 -16.81
C THR A 321 -6.20 11.53 -17.99
N GLN A 322 -7.47 11.25 -18.28
CA GLN A 322 -8.24 11.98 -19.28
C GLN A 322 -9.27 12.86 -18.59
N GLU A 323 -9.23 14.17 -18.85
CA GLU A 323 -10.26 15.10 -18.42
C GLU A 323 -11.24 15.30 -19.58
N LYS A 324 -12.52 15.03 -19.32
CA LYS A 324 -13.60 15.26 -20.29
C LYS A 324 -14.84 15.75 -19.55
N ASP A 325 -15.40 16.87 -19.99
CA ASP A 325 -16.68 17.40 -19.49
C ASP A 325 -16.72 17.56 -17.95
N PHE A 326 -15.66 18.12 -17.34
CA PHE A 326 -15.50 18.29 -15.88
C PHE A 326 -15.43 16.98 -15.08
N VAL A 327 -15.27 15.85 -15.76
CA VAL A 327 -15.00 14.53 -15.17
C VAL A 327 -13.55 14.16 -15.45
N THR A 328 -12.82 13.85 -14.38
CA THR A 328 -11.45 13.35 -14.47
C THR A 328 -11.51 11.82 -14.40
N ARG A 329 -11.32 11.15 -15.54
CA ARG A 329 -11.28 9.69 -15.61
C ARG A 329 -9.87 9.18 -15.37
N LEU A 330 -9.76 8.29 -14.41
CA LEU A 330 -8.52 7.67 -14.00
C LEU A 330 -8.61 6.15 -14.25
N GLU A 331 -7.64 5.63 -15.00
CA GLU A 331 -7.51 4.20 -15.30
C GLU A 331 -6.33 3.64 -14.49
N MET A 332 -6.63 2.84 -13.46
CA MET A 332 -5.63 2.10 -12.68
C MET A 332 -5.55 0.66 -13.17
N ARG A 333 -4.36 0.22 -13.50
CA ARG A 333 -4.05 -1.16 -13.87
C ARG A 333 -3.53 -1.88 -12.66
N MET A 334 -4.19 -2.97 -12.27
CA MET A 334 -3.71 -3.81 -11.19
C MET A 334 -2.76 -4.86 -11.72
N LEU A 335 -1.55 -4.86 -11.19
CA LEU A 335 -0.50 -5.81 -11.52
C LEU A 335 -0.43 -6.86 -10.41
N LEU A 336 -0.41 -8.13 -10.79
CA LEU A 336 0.03 -9.20 -9.90
C LEU A 336 1.49 -9.46 -10.20
N HIS A 337 2.34 -9.36 -9.19
CA HIS A 337 3.76 -9.67 -9.28
C HIS A 337 4.07 -10.85 -8.37
N ASN A 338 4.89 -11.78 -8.83
CA ASN A 338 5.40 -12.87 -8.00
C ASN A 338 6.88 -12.63 -7.65
N ARG A 339 7.14 -12.16 -6.42
CA ARG A 339 8.51 -11.99 -5.88
C ARG A 339 8.99 -13.20 -5.07
N GLY A 340 8.26 -14.31 -5.19
CA GLY A 340 8.58 -15.55 -4.50
C GLY A 340 9.67 -16.35 -5.19
N GLU A 341 10.05 -17.46 -4.58
CA GLU A 341 11.09 -18.37 -5.09
C GLU A 341 10.51 -19.57 -5.86
N ALA A 342 9.18 -19.63 -5.98
CA ALA A 342 8.47 -20.63 -6.77
C ALA A 342 7.47 -19.99 -7.73
N VAL A 343 7.14 -20.76 -8.77
CA VAL A 343 6.01 -20.48 -9.66
C VAL A 343 4.72 -20.48 -8.83
N ALA A 344 3.88 -19.48 -9.03
CA ALA A 344 2.59 -19.40 -8.36
C ALA A 344 1.50 -20.14 -9.14
N GLU A 345 0.78 -21.00 -8.42
CA GLU A 345 -0.35 -21.77 -8.94
C GLU A 345 -1.65 -21.37 -8.25
N LYS A 346 -2.79 -21.65 -8.91
CA LYS A 346 -4.14 -21.42 -8.37
C LYS A 346 -4.35 -19.99 -7.85
N VAL A 347 -3.75 -19.02 -8.54
CA VAL A 347 -3.82 -17.60 -8.18
C VAL A 347 -5.27 -17.15 -8.17
N ASN A 348 -5.74 -16.58 -7.07
CA ASN A 348 -7.12 -16.10 -6.94
C ASN A 348 -7.19 -14.90 -6.01
N GLY A 349 -8.27 -14.14 -6.10
CA GLY A 349 -8.38 -12.94 -5.30
C GLY A 349 -9.66 -12.16 -5.56
N TYR A 350 -9.70 -10.97 -4.98
CA TYR A 350 -10.69 -9.98 -5.35
C TYR A 350 -10.16 -8.56 -5.17
N VAL A 351 -10.84 -7.66 -5.87
CA VAL A 351 -10.70 -6.22 -5.74
C VAL A 351 -12.08 -5.70 -5.40
N ALA A 352 -12.18 -5.00 -4.27
CA ALA A 352 -13.36 -4.26 -3.89
C ALA A 352 -13.01 -2.79 -3.80
N ILE A 353 -13.79 -1.94 -4.45
CA ILE A 353 -13.65 -0.50 -4.38
C ILE A 353 -14.90 0.09 -3.74
N GLY A 354 -14.82 1.32 -3.27
CA GLY A 354 -16.01 2.07 -2.91
C GLY A 354 -15.75 3.56 -2.81
N GLY A 355 -16.80 4.31 -3.08
CA GLY A 355 -16.76 5.73 -3.38
C GLY A 355 -17.81 6.06 -4.43
N GLU A 356 -18.15 7.33 -4.59
CA GLU A 356 -19.07 7.76 -5.65
C GLU A 356 -18.40 7.56 -7.03
N GLU A 357 -19.17 7.07 -8.01
CA GLU A 357 -18.80 7.01 -9.44
C GLU A 357 -17.52 6.20 -9.75
N MET A 358 -17.21 5.18 -8.94
CA MET A 358 -16.16 4.22 -9.27
C MET A 358 -16.71 2.94 -9.91
N SER A 359 -15.95 2.35 -10.84
CA SER A 359 -16.26 1.05 -11.42
C SER A 359 -15.00 0.19 -11.61
N VAL A 360 -15.13 -1.12 -11.52
CA VAL A 360 -14.04 -2.04 -11.87
C VAL A 360 -14.36 -2.67 -13.23
N GLY A 361 -13.38 -2.60 -14.13
CA GLY A 361 -13.37 -3.30 -15.41
C GLY A 361 -12.45 -4.52 -15.40
N ILE A 362 -12.73 -5.44 -16.31
CA ILE A 362 -11.93 -6.63 -16.53
C ILE A 362 -10.99 -6.35 -17.69
N ASN A 363 -9.69 -6.68 -17.55
CA ASN A 363 -8.78 -6.59 -18.67
C ASN A 363 -9.14 -7.68 -19.70
N PRO A 364 -9.56 -7.31 -20.93
CA PRO A 364 -9.97 -8.27 -21.95
C PRO A 364 -8.84 -9.25 -22.31
N ASN A 365 -7.58 -8.82 -22.24
CA ASN A 365 -6.41 -9.65 -22.59
C ASN A 365 -6.18 -10.78 -21.58
N CYS A 366 -6.70 -10.66 -20.36
CA CYS A 366 -6.57 -11.68 -19.32
C CYS A 366 -7.79 -12.58 -19.17
N ARG A 367 -8.81 -12.46 -20.05
CA ARG A 367 -10.01 -13.32 -20.02
C ARG A 367 -9.71 -14.79 -20.30
N ASN A 368 -8.64 -15.06 -21.03
CA ASN A 368 -8.23 -16.42 -21.33
C ASN A 368 -7.51 -17.09 -20.16
N SER A 369 -6.98 -16.32 -19.21
CA SER A 369 -6.18 -16.83 -18.09
C SER A 369 -6.96 -16.86 -16.76
N PHE A 370 -8.02 -16.07 -16.63
CA PHE A 370 -8.80 -15.93 -15.40
C PHE A 370 -10.31 -16.02 -15.63
N LEU A 371 -11.01 -16.59 -14.66
CA LEU A 371 -12.45 -16.52 -14.49
C LEU A 371 -12.79 -15.37 -13.55
N TYR A 372 -13.81 -14.57 -13.88
CA TYR A 372 -14.19 -13.39 -13.11
C TYR A 372 -15.60 -13.51 -12.57
N THR A 373 -15.79 -13.09 -11.32
CA THR A 373 -17.10 -13.05 -10.66
C THR A 373 -17.38 -11.64 -10.19
N LYS A 374 -18.39 -10.99 -10.75
CA LYS A 374 -18.82 -9.65 -10.35
C LYS A 374 -19.95 -9.77 -9.33
N ASN A 375 -19.81 -9.10 -8.19
CA ASN A 375 -20.94 -8.97 -7.25
C ASN A 375 -21.96 -7.98 -7.83
N THR A 376 -23.15 -8.47 -8.15
CA THR A 376 -24.24 -7.68 -8.74
C THR A 376 -24.93 -6.76 -7.75
N LEU A 377 -24.86 -7.03 -6.44
CA LEU A 377 -25.51 -6.22 -5.41
C LEU A 377 -24.78 -4.90 -5.14
N THR A 378 -23.45 -4.90 -5.20
CA THR A 378 -22.66 -3.68 -4.97
C THR A 378 -22.01 -3.13 -6.24
N ALA A 379 -21.86 -3.92 -7.30
CA ALA A 379 -21.11 -3.63 -8.52
C ALA A 379 -19.62 -3.24 -8.33
N SER A 380 -19.19 -3.00 -7.09
CA SER A 380 -17.86 -2.51 -6.72
C SER A 380 -16.91 -3.61 -6.27
N LYS A 381 -17.30 -4.90 -6.34
CA LYS A 381 -16.41 -6.04 -6.03
C LYS A 381 -16.31 -6.99 -7.22
N ILE A 382 -15.09 -7.23 -7.69
CA ILE A 382 -14.77 -8.24 -8.70
C ILE A 382 -13.79 -9.24 -8.10
N GLY A 383 -14.23 -10.50 -8.04
CA GLY A 383 -13.36 -11.64 -7.76
C GLY A 383 -12.76 -12.19 -9.05
N PHE A 384 -11.58 -12.78 -8.96
CA PHE A 384 -10.95 -13.50 -10.05
C PHE A 384 -10.31 -14.79 -9.55
N VAL A 385 -10.30 -15.81 -10.41
CA VAL A 385 -9.68 -17.11 -10.16
C VAL A 385 -8.94 -17.51 -11.43
N ALA A 386 -7.64 -17.77 -11.33
CA ALA A 386 -6.85 -18.24 -12.44
C ALA A 386 -7.33 -19.62 -12.90
N LYS A 387 -7.25 -19.89 -14.21
CA LYS A 387 -7.54 -21.22 -14.74
C LYS A 387 -6.52 -22.25 -14.25
N PRO A 388 -6.86 -23.55 -14.23
CA PRO A 388 -6.00 -24.59 -13.66
C PRO A 388 -4.59 -24.68 -14.26
N ASP A 389 -4.43 -24.29 -15.53
CA ASP A 389 -3.19 -24.30 -16.31
C ASP A 389 -2.38 -23.00 -16.19
N PHE A 390 -2.93 -21.98 -15.54
CA PHE A 390 -2.25 -20.71 -15.37
C PHE A 390 -1.15 -20.83 -14.31
N LEU A 391 0.04 -20.39 -14.71
CA LEU A 391 1.23 -20.30 -13.89
C LEU A 391 1.74 -18.86 -13.92
N LEU A 392 2.07 -18.28 -12.77
CA LEU A 392 2.78 -17.00 -12.69
C LEU A 392 4.23 -17.29 -12.26
N GLY A 393 5.16 -17.15 -13.21
CA GLY A 393 6.58 -17.41 -12.97
C GLY A 393 7.21 -16.47 -11.95
N ILE A 394 8.43 -16.80 -11.53
CA ILE A 394 9.23 -15.98 -10.63
C ILE A 394 9.56 -14.65 -11.34
N GLU A 395 9.41 -13.53 -10.63
CA GLU A 395 9.58 -12.16 -11.13
C GLU A 395 8.72 -11.82 -12.37
N GLN A 396 7.62 -12.55 -12.58
CA GLN A 396 6.67 -12.26 -13.64
C GLN A 396 5.51 -11.39 -13.15
N GLU A 397 5.05 -10.53 -14.06
CA GLU A 397 3.91 -9.64 -13.85
C GLU A 397 2.74 -9.98 -14.78
N ILE A 398 1.52 -9.82 -14.28
CA ILE A 398 0.31 -9.89 -15.10
C ILE A 398 -0.73 -8.87 -14.66
N HIS A 399 -1.53 -8.37 -15.59
CA HIS A 399 -2.55 -7.35 -15.34
C HIS A 399 -3.98 -7.90 -15.52
N PRO A 400 -4.59 -8.55 -14.50
CA PRO A 400 -5.92 -9.16 -14.65
C PRO A 400 -7.08 -8.14 -14.65
N LEU A 401 -6.94 -7.01 -13.96
CA LEU A 401 -8.04 -6.09 -13.69
C LEU A 401 -7.65 -4.62 -13.88
N THR A 402 -8.57 -3.85 -14.46
CA THR A 402 -8.47 -2.40 -14.60
C THR A 402 -9.53 -1.74 -13.74
N VAL A 403 -9.15 -0.88 -12.80
CA VAL A 403 -10.08 -0.06 -12.02
C VAL A 403 -10.27 1.28 -12.73
N TYR A 404 -11.52 1.65 -12.97
CA TYR A 404 -11.90 2.94 -13.56
C TYR A 404 -12.52 3.84 -12.50
N ILE A 405 -12.00 5.05 -12.37
CA ILE A 405 -12.45 6.00 -11.36
C ILE A 405 -12.83 7.30 -12.08
N ASP A 406 -14.11 7.65 -12.04
CA ASP A 406 -14.61 8.91 -12.59
C ASP A 406 -14.76 9.92 -11.45
N LEU A 407 -13.82 10.86 -11.37
CA LEU A 407 -13.79 11.88 -10.33
C LEU A 407 -14.51 13.14 -10.81
N LYS A 408 -15.45 13.63 -10.00
CA LYS A 408 -16.18 14.88 -10.22
C LYS A 408 -16.02 15.78 -9.00
N LYS A 409 -16.01 17.10 -9.21
CA LYS A 409 -16.13 18.09 -8.12
C LYS A 409 -17.59 18.52 -7.96
N PRO A 410 -18.13 18.61 -6.73
CA PRO A 410 -17.50 18.26 -5.46
C PRO A 410 -17.37 16.74 -5.26
N VAL A 411 -16.33 16.30 -4.55
CA VAL A 411 -16.12 14.88 -4.26
C VAL A 411 -17.08 14.43 -3.15
N GLY A 412 -17.63 13.22 -3.31
CA GLY A 412 -18.54 12.61 -2.34
C GLY A 412 -18.00 12.60 -0.89
N PRO A 413 -18.88 12.64 0.12
CA PRO A 413 -18.49 12.81 1.52
C PRO A 413 -17.69 11.63 2.09
N LYS A 414 -17.77 10.45 1.47
CA LYS A 414 -17.13 9.21 1.97
C LYS A 414 -15.70 8.98 1.44
N GLY A 415 -15.18 9.84 0.57
CA GLY A 415 -13.88 9.63 -0.07
C GLY A 415 -13.85 8.39 -0.96
N LEU A 416 -12.68 7.78 -1.12
CA LEU A 416 -12.45 6.56 -1.90
C LEU A 416 -11.78 5.51 -1.04
N TRP A 417 -12.09 4.24 -1.27
CA TRP A 417 -11.35 3.13 -0.70
C TRP A 417 -11.20 1.98 -1.70
N MET A 418 -10.13 1.21 -1.51
CA MET A 418 -9.80 0.03 -2.29
C MET A 418 -9.31 -1.07 -1.35
N LYS A 419 -9.86 -2.27 -1.52
CA LYS A 419 -9.52 -3.49 -0.79
C LYS A 419 -9.09 -4.55 -1.79
N VAL A 420 -7.90 -5.09 -1.58
CA VAL A 420 -7.32 -6.12 -2.43
C VAL A 420 -7.00 -7.34 -1.57
N LEU A 421 -7.34 -8.51 -2.09
CA LEU A 421 -6.94 -9.78 -1.51
C LEU A 421 -6.43 -10.68 -2.63
N ILE A 422 -5.22 -11.21 -2.46
CA ILE A 422 -4.59 -12.16 -3.39
C ILE A 422 -4.17 -13.41 -2.63
N ASN A 423 -4.38 -14.56 -3.24
CA ASN A 423 -3.95 -15.87 -2.78
C ASN A 423 -3.25 -16.61 -3.92
N ALA A 424 -2.33 -17.48 -3.55
CA ALA A 424 -1.79 -18.53 -4.41
C ALA A 424 -1.61 -19.81 -3.58
N ASN A 425 -1.41 -20.94 -4.25
CA ASN A 425 -1.08 -22.20 -3.58
C ASN A 425 0.19 -22.05 -2.74
N ASN A 426 0.20 -22.61 -1.52
CA ASN A 426 1.35 -22.59 -0.60
C ASN A 426 1.86 -21.17 -0.20
N GLN A 427 1.05 -20.11 -0.39
CA GLN A 427 1.34 -18.73 0.03
C GLN A 427 0.39 -18.28 1.15
N ALA A 428 0.84 -17.38 2.04
CA ALA A 428 -0.05 -16.62 2.90
C ALA A 428 -0.82 -15.56 2.11
N SER A 429 -2.12 -15.37 2.39
CA SER A 429 -2.93 -14.37 1.69
C SER A 429 -2.33 -12.97 1.77
N TYR A 430 -2.06 -12.36 0.61
CA TYR A 430 -1.74 -10.94 0.53
C TYR A 430 -3.03 -10.12 0.67
N ARG A 431 -2.99 -9.08 1.51
CA ARG A 431 -4.12 -8.17 1.75
C ARG A 431 -3.61 -6.74 1.78
N SER A 432 -4.30 -5.86 1.07
CA SER A 432 -4.05 -4.42 1.11
C SER A 432 -5.37 -3.66 1.16
N GLU A 433 -5.44 -2.65 2.03
CA GLU A 433 -6.57 -1.74 2.15
C GLU A 433 -6.05 -0.31 2.09
N GLN A 434 -6.54 0.45 1.12
CA GLN A 434 -6.17 1.84 0.89
C GLN A 434 -7.43 2.70 1.00
N THR A 435 -7.36 3.77 1.77
CA THR A 435 -8.48 4.71 1.96
C THR A 435 -7.97 6.14 1.81
N THR A 436 -8.69 6.94 1.02
CA THR A 436 -8.30 8.30 0.68
C THR A 436 -9.43 9.25 1.02
N SER A 437 -9.13 10.24 1.85
CA SER A 437 -10.12 11.20 2.32
C SER A 437 -10.58 12.14 1.20
N ARG A 438 -11.82 12.64 1.30
CA ARG A 438 -12.37 13.69 0.42
C ARG A 438 -11.40 14.86 0.26
N LYS A 439 -10.86 15.39 1.36
CA LYS A 439 -9.95 16.54 1.36
C LYS A 439 -8.69 16.27 0.55
N THR A 440 -8.15 15.05 0.68
CA THR A 440 -6.95 14.63 -0.07
C THR A 440 -7.25 14.56 -1.57
N ILE A 441 -8.40 14.01 -1.95
CA ILE A 441 -8.81 13.89 -3.36
C ILE A 441 -9.07 15.27 -3.97
N GLU A 442 -9.81 16.15 -3.27
CA GLU A 442 -10.07 17.52 -3.73
C GLU A 442 -8.77 18.29 -3.93
N LYS A 443 -7.85 18.21 -2.95
CA LYS A 443 -6.51 18.81 -3.06
C LYS A 443 -5.73 18.24 -4.25
N ALA A 444 -5.74 16.92 -4.44
CA ALA A 444 -5.03 16.30 -5.56
C ALA A 444 -5.61 16.72 -6.92
N LEU A 445 -6.94 16.86 -7.01
CA LEU A 445 -7.62 17.37 -8.20
C LEU A 445 -7.32 18.86 -8.44
N ASP A 446 -7.27 19.69 -7.41
CA ASP A 446 -6.88 21.11 -7.51
C ASP A 446 -5.45 21.24 -8.01
N GLU A 447 -4.52 20.48 -7.43
CA GLU A 447 -3.12 20.43 -7.87
C GLU A 447 -3.00 19.95 -9.32
N PHE A 448 -3.74 18.91 -9.71
CA PHE A 448 -3.77 18.40 -11.08
C PHE A 448 -4.27 19.44 -12.07
N SER A 449 -5.40 20.11 -11.79
CA SER A 449 -5.96 21.15 -12.65
C SER A 449 -5.08 22.42 -12.74
N SER A 450 -4.24 22.68 -11.72
CA SER A 450 -3.38 23.87 -11.69
C SER A 450 -2.12 23.77 -12.57
N LYS A 451 -1.73 22.57 -13.01
CA LYS A 451 -0.47 22.36 -13.73
C LYS A 451 -0.67 22.42 -15.25
N PRO A 452 0.05 23.31 -15.97
CA PRO A 452 -0.02 23.34 -17.43
C PRO A 452 0.56 22.04 -18.01
N ASN A 453 -0.13 21.48 -19.01
CA ASN A 453 0.25 20.31 -19.80
C ASN A 453 0.18 18.92 -19.12
N TYR A 454 -0.45 18.76 -17.96
CA TYR A 454 -0.81 17.46 -17.33
C TYR A 454 0.30 16.39 -17.21
N SER A 455 1.55 16.69 -17.55
CA SER A 455 2.51 15.67 -18.01
C SER A 455 3.38 15.07 -16.91
N ASN A 456 3.37 15.63 -15.70
CA ASN A 456 4.23 15.19 -14.60
C ASN A 456 3.52 15.03 -13.24
N TYR A 457 2.18 15.16 -13.19
CA TYR A 457 1.43 14.91 -11.96
C TYR A 457 0.69 13.59 -12.07
N ASP A 458 1.19 12.60 -11.34
CA ASP A 458 0.54 11.31 -11.19
C ASP A 458 -0.61 11.44 -10.17
N LEU A 459 -1.78 11.81 -10.69
CA LEU A 459 -3.01 11.94 -9.90
C LEU A 459 -3.36 10.64 -9.17
N ALA A 460 -3.06 9.48 -9.77
CA ALA A 460 -3.35 8.21 -9.15
C ALA A 460 -2.44 7.94 -7.97
N LYS A 461 -1.14 8.26 -8.07
CA LYS A 461 -0.21 8.18 -6.94
C LYS A 461 -0.57 9.16 -5.82
N ALA A 462 -1.14 10.32 -6.15
CA ALA A 462 -1.62 11.27 -5.15
C ALA A 462 -2.87 10.77 -4.40
N ILE A 463 -3.75 10.03 -5.08
CA ILE A 463 -4.98 9.48 -4.49
C ILE A 463 -4.69 8.15 -3.78
N PHE A 464 -3.99 7.22 -4.43
CA PHE A 464 -3.58 5.92 -3.93
C PHE A 464 -2.06 5.82 -3.97
N PRO A 465 -1.36 6.31 -2.93
CA PRO A 465 0.09 6.19 -2.87
C PRO A 465 0.49 4.72 -3.04
N VAL A 466 1.42 4.48 -3.97
CA VAL A 466 1.92 3.15 -4.28
C VAL A 466 2.50 2.56 -2.99
N ASP A 467 2.02 1.39 -2.59
CA ASP A 467 2.66 0.62 -1.53
C ASP A 467 4.10 0.36 -1.98
N SER A 468 5.08 0.76 -1.17
CA SER A 468 6.52 0.86 -1.48
C SER A 468 7.23 -0.47 -1.81
N GLN A 469 6.50 -1.49 -2.24
CA GLN A 469 6.96 -2.85 -2.53
C GLN A 469 7.82 -2.97 -3.82
N GLY A 470 8.16 -1.86 -4.49
CA GLY A 470 9.27 -1.83 -5.44
C GLY A 470 9.06 -2.56 -6.77
N VAL A 471 7.84 -2.54 -7.32
CA VAL A 471 7.62 -2.97 -8.71
C VAL A 471 8.13 -1.86 -9.64
N SER A 472 9.06 -2.21 -10.55
CA SER A 472 9.85 -1.28 -11.37
C SER A 472 9.05 -0.57 -12.45
#